data_AF-A0A368GJU1-F1
#
_entry.id   AF-A0A368GJU1-F1
#
_cell.length_a   1.000
_cell.length_b   1.000
_cell.length_c   1.000
_cell.angle_alpha   90.00
_cell.angle_beta   90.00
_cell.angle_gamma   90.00
#
_symmetry.space_group_name_H-M   'P 1'
#
loop_
_entity.id
_entity.type
_entity.pdbx_description
1 polymer ?
#
loop_
_entity_poly.entity_id
_entity_poly.type
_entity_poly.pdbx_seq_one_letter_code
_entity_poly.pdbx_strand_id
1 'polypeptide(L)'
;MRISPIPQTEIIVTLSLLPFSSLFFIGFPFATCFVCGQQGHLSRDCEKNANGIYPDGGGCNVCGSTRHLKRDCPELAAQKQKKDERKVTIRTMSAMSSADADDIPDEEPKEERKKPKKVVRF
;
A
#
# COMPACT_ATOMS: atom_id res chain seq x y z
N MET A 1 39.55 29.22 -51.36
CA MET A 1 38.11 28.95 -51.15
C MET A 1 37.74 29.37 -49.72
N ARG A 2 36.86 30.36 -49.53
CA ARG A 2 36.38 30.76 -48.20
C ARG A 2 35.15 29.93 -47.86
N ILE A 3 35.28 29.07 -46.86
CA ILE A 3 34.19 28.25 -46.32
C ILE A 3 33.38 29.14 -45.40
N SER A 4 32.19 29.53 -45.83
CA SER A 4 31.24 30.31 -45.03
C SER A 4 30.67 29.45 -43.89
N PRO A 5 30.64 29.95 -42.64
CA PRO A 5 30.08 29.21 -41.51
C PRO A 5 28.55 29.11 -41.66
N ILE A 6 28.05 27.89 -41.64
CA ILE A 6 26.62 27.58 -41.65
C ILE A 6 26.05 28.03 -40.29
N PRO A 7 25.02 28.91 -40.24
CA PRO A 7 24.47 29.38 -38.98
C PRO A 7 23.80 28.23 -38.21
N GLN A 8 24.22 28.03 -36.96
CA GLN A 8 23.75 26.95 -36.08
C GLN A 8 22.33 27.16 -35.52
N THR A 9 21.52 28.01 -36.15
CA THR A 9 20.19 28.38 -35.64
C THR A 9 19.06 27.47 -36.11
N GLU A 10 19.32 26.58 -37.08
CA GLU A 10 18.29 25.70 -37.65
C GLU A 10 18.19 24.32 -36.96
N ILE A 11 19.12 23.97 -36.08
CA ILE A 11 19.17 22.63 -35.46
C ILE A 11 18.27 22.51 -34.22
N ILE A 12 17.87 23.63 -33.61
CA ILE A 12 17.14 23.63 -32.32
C ILE A 12 15.61 23.53 -32.53
N VAL A 13 15.10 23.89 -33.71
CA VAL A 13 13.64 23.99 -33.96
C VAL A 13 12.99 22.65 -34.33
N THR A 14 13.76 21.63 -34.68
CA THR A 14 13.22 20.30 -35.03
C THR A 14 13.07 19.36 -33.83
N LEU A 15 13.67 19.68 -32.67
CA LEU A 15 13.55 18.86 -31.45
C LEU A 15 12.30 19.16 -30.61
N SER A 16 11.61 20.28 -30.88
CA SER A 16 10.37 20.71 -30.18
C SER A 16 9.07 20.16 -30.77
N LEU A 17 9.13 19.36 -31.85
CA LEU A 17 7.97 18.75 -32.49
C LEU A 17 7.89 17.23 -32.31
N LEU A 18 8.66 16.66 -31.37
CA LEU A 18 8.27 15.36 -30.82
C LEU A 18 7.05 15.59 -29.92
N PRO A 19 5.88 15.00 -30.22
CA PRO A 19 4.71 15.17 -29.39
C PRO A 19 5.01 14.58 -28.01
N PHE A 20 5.33 15.46 -27.07
CA PHE A 20 5.47 15.19 -25.63
C PHE A 20 4.23 14.50 -25.03
N SER A 21 3.16 14.36 -25.82
CA SER A 21 1.92 13.64 -25.54
C SER A 21 2.05 12.11 -25.52
N SER A 22 3.19 11.52 -25.94
CA SER A 22 3.34 10.05 -25.96
C SER A 22 3.76 9.44 -24.60
N LEU A 23 4.28 10.24 -23.67
CA LEU A 23 4.64 9.78 -22.32
C LEU A 23 3.48 9.75 -21.32
N PHE A 24 2.28 10.17 -21.73
CA PHE A 24 1.07 10.08 -20.91
C PHE A 24 0.37 8.70 -21.02
N PHE A 25 0.85 7.80 -21.88
CA PHE A 25 0.40 6.41 -21.93
C PHE A 25 1.23 5.54 -20.97
N ILE A 26 1.12 5.82 -19.67
CA ILE A 26 1.61 4.89 -18.67
C ILE A 26 0.69 3.66 -18.69
N GLY A 27 1.18 2.59 -19.31
CA GLY A 27 0.87 1.22 -18.91
C GLY A 27 -0.37 0.60 -19.56
N PHE A 28 -0.14 -0.48 -20.30
CA PHE A 28 -1.16 -1.44 -20.76
C PHE A 28 -2.06 -0.97 -21.92
N PRO A 29 -1.53 -0.86 -23.15
CA PRO A 29 -2.29 -0.43 -24.33
C PRO A 29 -3.47 -1.36 -24.68
N PHE A 30 -3.43 -2.61 -24.23
CA PHE A 30 -4.48 -3.60 -24.46
C PHE A 30 -5.40 -3.82 -23.25
N ALA A 31 -5.11 -3.20 -22.09
CA ALA A 31 -5.96 -3.36 -20.92
C ALA A 31 -7.13 -2.39 -20.98
N THR A 32 -8.32 -2.90 -20.67
CA THR A 32 -9.54 -2.12 -20.50
C THR A 32 -9.87 -2.03 -19.01
N CYS A 33 -10.15 -0.82 -18.53
CA CYS A 33 -10.50 -0.59 -17.16
C CYS A 33 -11.93 -1.10 -16.88
N PHE A 34 -12.10 -1.96 -15.87
CA PHE A 34 -13.42 -2.50 -15.51
C PHE A 34 -14.32 -1.48 -14.80
N VAL A 35 -13.79 -0.32 -14.40
CA VAL A 35 -14.55 0.73 -13.69
C VAL A 35 -15.07 1.80 -14.66
N CYS A 36 -14.22 2.29 -15.56
CA CYS A 36 -14.58 3.39 -16.47
C CYS A 36 -14.73 2.97 -17.95
N GLY A 37 -14.34 1.73 -18.31
CA GLY A 37 -14.42 1.20 -19.67
C GLY A 37 -13.37 1.73 -20.65
N GLN A 38 -12.47 2.62 -20.22
CA GLN A 38 -11.41 3.15 -21.08
C GLN A 38 -10.23 2.19 -21.17
N GLN A 39 -9.54 2.20 -22.31
CA GLN A 39 -8.31 1.43 -22.53
C GLN A 39 -7.07 2.21 -22.07
N GLY A 40 -6.00 1.50 -21.72
CA GLY A 40 -4.73 2.12 -21.33
C GLY A 40 -4.51 2.24 -19.83
N HIS A 41 -5.33 1.60 -18.98
CA HIS A 41 -5.09 1.44 -17.54
C HIS A 41 -5.94 0.30 -16.96
N LEU A 42 -5.59 -0.15 -15.75
CA LEU A 42 -6.37 -1.13 -14.98
C LEU A 42 -7.23 -0.42 -13.92
N SER A 43 -8.24 -1.11 -13.39
CA SER A 43 -9.11 -0.56 -12.34
C SER A 43 -8.37 0.01 -11.12
N ARG A 44 -7.19 -0.53 -10.82
CA ARG A 44 -6.33 -0.09 -9.71
C ARG A 44 -5.79 1.33 -9.89
N ASP A 45 -5.54 1.71 -11.14
CA ASP A 45 -4.93 2.99 -11.52
C ASP A 45 -5.98 3.96 -12.09
N CYS A 46 -7.26 3.59 -12.00
CA CYS A 46 -8.34 4.42 -12.49
C CYS A 46 -8.63 5.56 -11.50
N GLU A 47 -8.51 6.80 -11.95
CA GLU A 47 -8.81 8.00 -11.15
C GLU A 47 -10.27 8.07 -10.69
N LYS A 48 -11.18 7.43 -11.44
CA LYS A 48 -12.62 7.37 -11.13
C LYS A 48 -12.97 6.26 -10.14
N ASN A 49 -12.02 5.43 -9.74
CA ASN A 49 -12.28 4.32 -8.85
C ASN A 49 -12.33 4.78 -7.39
N ALA A 50 -13.55 4.98 -6.89
CA ALA A 50 -13.81 5.32 -5.48
C ALA A 50 -13.39 4.23 -4.48
N ASN A 51 -13.30 2.97 -4.93
CA ASN A 51 -13.01 1.82 -4.08
C ASN A 51 -11.50 1.54 -3.94
N GLY A 52 -10.65 2.20 -4.73
CA GLY A 52 -9.20 2.00 -4.70
C GLY A 52 -8.76 0.61 -5.22
N ILE A 53 -7.64 0.10 -4.70
CA ILE A 53 -7.00 -1.12 -5.25
C ILE A 53 -7.84 -2.39 -5.03
N TYR A 54 -8.77 -2.36 -4.06
CA TYR A 54 -9.53 -3.52 -3.61
C TYR A 54 -10.95 -3.53 -4.23
N PRO A 55 -11.42 -4.68 -4.75
CA PRO A 55 -12.72 -4.77 -5.44
C PRO A 55 -13.92 -4.48 -4.53
N ASP A 56 -13.89 -4.99 -3.29
CA ASP A 56 -14.90 -4.70 -2.26
C ASP A 56 -14.70 -3.31 -1.61
N GLY A 57 -13.73 -2.54 -2.10
CA GLY A 57 -13.30 -1.28 -1.53
C GLY A 57 -12.53 -1.42 -0.22
N GLY A 58 -12.34 -0.27 0.42
CA GLY A 58 -11.70 -0.16 1.71
C GLY A 58 -10.22 0.22 1.65
N GLY A 59 -9.65 0.38 2.83
CA GLY A 59 -8.29 0.84 3.02
C GLY A 59 -7.86 0.68 4.46
N CYS A 60 -6.72 1.27 4.77
CA CYS A 60 -6.22 1.27 6.13
C CYS A 60 -7.04 2.22 6.99
N ASN A 61 -7.79 1.66 7.94
CA ASN A 61 -8.58 2.45 8.90
C ASN A 61 -7.72 3.24 9.91
N VAL A 62 -6.39 3.06 9.90
CA VAL A 62 -5.47 3.77 10.80
C VAL A 62 -4.94 5.03 10.13
N CYS A 63 -4.46 4.94 8.89
CA CYS A 63 -3.88 6.08 8.17
C CYS A 63 -4.76 6.63 7.04
N GLY A 64 -5.92 6.01 6.77
CA GLY A 64 -6.86 6.41 5.72
C GLY A 64 -6.43 6.05 4.29
N SER A 65 -5.27 5.41 4.08
CA SER A 65 -4.80 5.06 2.74
C SER A 65 -5.58 3.89 2.13
N THR A 66 -5.99 4.02 0.87
CA THR A 66 -6.60 2.93 0.08
C THR A 66 -5.58 2.00 -0.59
N ARG A 67 -4.28 2.26 -0.38
CA ARG A 67 -3.20 1.48 -0.99
C ARG A 67 -2.89 0.17 -0.23
N HIS A 68 -3.26 0.10 1.05
CA HIS A 68 -2.94 -1.02 1.92
C HIS A 68 -4.02 -1.24 2.98
N LEU A 69 -4.09 -2.44 3.56
CA LEU A 69 -4.97 -2.74 4.69
C LEU A 69 -4.32 -2.38 6.02
N LYS A 70 -5.12 -2.32 7.09
CA LYS A 70 -4.65 -2.16 8.48
C LYS A 70 -3.51 -3.12 8.85
N ARG A 71 -3.44 -4.30 8.24
CA ARG A 71 -2.39 -5.30 8.52
C ARG A 71 -1.01 -4.85 8.06
N ASP A 72 -0.97 -4.15 6.93
CA ASP A 72 0.24 -3.71 6.23
C ASP A 72 0.50 -2.22 6.40
N CYS A 73 -0.12 -1.63 7.43
CA CYS A 73 0.07 -0.22 7.71
C CYS A 73 1.49 0.03 8.25
N PRO A 74 2.31 0.87 7.61
CA PRO A 74 3.68 1.12 8.04
C PRO A 74 3.74 1.73 9.45
N GLU A 75 2.74 2.54 9.79
CA GLU A 75 2.61 3.13 11.12
C GLU A 75 2.36 2.08 12.21
N LEU A 76 1.55 1.06 11.90
CA LEU A 76 1.35 -0.07 12.81
C LEU A 76 2.54 -1.03 12.85
N ALA A 77 3.25 -1.20 11.73
CA ALA A 77 4.47 -2.00 11.70
C ALA A 77 5.52 -1.44 12.67
N ALA A 78 5.69 -0.12 12.70
CA ALA A 78 6.57 0.55 13.66
C ALA A 78 6.10 0.41 15.12
N GLN A 79 4.79 0.37 15.37
CA GLN A 79 4.24 0.17 16.71
C GLN A 79 4.34 -1.27 17.20
N LYS A 80 4.21 -2.26 16.30
CA LYS A 80 4.35 -3.68 16.63
C LYS A 80 5.74 -3.99 17.18
N GLN A 81 6.79 -3.50 16.51
CA GLN A 81 8.18 -3.68 16.95
C GLN A 81 8.39 -3.20 18.41
N LYS A 82 7.84 -2.03 18.76
CA LYS A 82 7.92 -1.51 20.14
C LYS A 82 7.09 -2.32 21.14
N LYS A 83 5.99 -2.94 20.70
CA LYS A 83 5.16 -3.80 21.56
C LYS A 83 5.85 -5.13 21.81
N ASP A 84 6.51 -5.69 20.81
CA ASP A 84 7.24 -6.94 20.93
C ASP A 84 8.45 -6.78 21.86
N GLU A 85 9.18 -5.66 21.80
CA GLU A 85 10.23 -5.32 22.79
C GLU A 85 9.67 -5.10 24.21
N ARG A 86 8.52 -4.41 24.35
CA ARG A 86 7.90 -4.20 25.68
C ARG A 86 7.25 -5.46 26.25
N LYS A 87 6.94 -6.45 25.40
CA LYS A 87 6.51 -7.80 25.79
C LYS A 87 7.72 -8.74 25.93
N VAL A 88 8.95 -8.23 25.94
CA VAL A 88 10.08 -8.93 26.57
C VAL A 88 10.15 -8.47 28.03
N THR A 89 9.09 -8.76 28.80
CA THR A 89 9.27 -8.87 30.23
C THR A 89 10.07 -10.14 30.43
N ILE A 90 11.31 -10.02 30.93
CA ILE A 90 12.00 -11.15 31.56
C ILE A 90 11.03 -11.62 32.66
N ARG A 91 10.26 -12.67 32.40
CA ARG A 91 9.45 -13.28 33.44
C ARG A 91 10.44 -13.71 34.49
N THR A 92 10.26 -13.26 35.72
CA THR A 92 10.89 -13.89 36.87
C THR A 92 10.43 -15.33 36.85
N MET A 93 11.31 -16.23 36.41
CA MET A 93 11.05 -17.67 36.44
C MET A 93 10.68 -18.04 37.87
N SER A 94 9.58 -18.76 38.04
CA SER A 94 9.26 -19.33 39.34
C SER A 94 10.35 -20.37 39.66
N ALA A 95 10.64 -20.60 40.94
CA ALA A 95 11.74 -21.47 41.38
C ALA A 95 11.66 -22.96 40.93
N MET A 96 10.72 -23.31 40.06
CA MET A 96 10.48 -24.65 39.50
C MET A 96 10.52 -24.71 37.96
N SER A 97 10.97 -23.66 37.27
CA SER A 97 11.17 -23.66 35.82
C SER A 97 12.57 -24.20 35.46
N SER A 98 12.67 -25.46 35.04
CA SER A 98 13.93 -26.08 34.60
C SER A 98 14.27 -25.74 33.14
N ALA A 99 15.57 -25.65 32.83
CA ALA A 99 16.12 -25.16 31.56
C ALA A 99 15.90 -26.05 30.32
N ASP A 100 15.32 -27.25 30.49
CA ASP A 100 15.08 -28.23 29.42
C ASP A 100 13.59 -28.39 29.05
N ALA A 101 12.72 -27.48 29.51
CA ALA A 101 11.34 -27.48 29.09
C ALA A 101 11.22 -26.72 27.75
N ASP A 102 10.86 -27.44 26.67
CA ASP A 102 10.47 -26.80 25.42
C ASP A 102 9.35 -25.78 25.70
N ASP A 103 9.59 -24.51 25.36
CA ASP A 103 8.60 -23.43 25.44
C ASP A 103 7.43 -23.78 24.49
N ILE A 104 6.41 -24.47 25.01
CA ILE A 104 5.11 -24.56 24.36
C ILE A 104 4.58 -23.13 24.32
N PRO A 105 4.38 -22.51 23.14
CA PRO A 105 3.80 -21.19 23.09
C PRO A 105 2.40 -21.28 23.71
N ASP A 106 2.23 -20.68 24.89
CA ASP A 106 0.91 -20.47 25.47
C ASP A 106 0.05 -19.80 24.40
N GLU A 107 -0.93 -20.53 23.87
CA GLU A 107 -2.00 -19.99 23.05
C GLU A 107 -2.54 -18.77 23.80
N GLU A 108 -2.26 -17.57 23.27
CA GLU A 108 -2.75 -16.34 23.87
C GLU A 108 -4.27 -16.47 24.08
N PRO A 109 -4.81 -16.12 25.26
CA PRO A 109 -6.25 -16.00 25.39
C PRO A 109 -6.72 -14.97 24.36
N LYS A 110 -7.37 -15.45 23.29
CA LYS A 110 -8.05 -14.60 22.32
C LYS A 110 -9.06 -13.79 23.12
N GLU A 111 -8.75 -12.53 23.35
CA GLU A 111 -9.65 -11.59 23.98
C GLU A 111 -10.89 -11.44 23.07
N GLU A 112 -11.92 -12.23 23.34
CA GLU A 112 -13.19 -12.16 22.65
C GLU A 112 -13.80 -10.78 22.92
N ARG A 113 -13.77 -9.92 21.90
CA ARG A 113 -14.51 -8.66 21.89
C ARG A 113 -16.00 -8.99 21.97
N LYS A 114 -16.57 -8.98 23.17
CA LYS A 114 -18.01 -9.19 23.40
C LYS A 114 -18.79 -8.15 22.60
N LYS A 115 -19.51 -8.58 21.56
CA LYS A 115 -20.44 -7.72 20.82
C LYS A 115 -21.51 -7.20 21.78
N PRO A 116 -21.83 -5.89 21.79
CA PRO A 116 -22.90 -5.38 22.63
C PRO A 116 -24.23 -5.98 22.19
N LYS A 117 -24.97 -6.59 23.13
CA LYS A 117 -26.31 -7.10 22.88
C LYS A 117 -27.25 -5.91 22.65
N LYS A 118 -27.84 -5.81 21.46
CA LYS A 118 -28.91 -4.83 21.18
C LYS A 118 -30.14 -5.23 21.98
N VAL A 119 -30.59 -4.36 22.89
CA VAL A 119 -31.85 -4.51 23.61
C VAL A 119 -32.97 -4.10 22.65
N VAL A 120 -33.82 -5.05 22.28
CA VAL A 120 -35.09 -4.74 21.59
C VAL A 120 -36.08 -4.33 22.67
N ARG A 121 -36.60 -3.10 22.60
CA ARG A 121 -37.70 -2.63 23.45
C ARG A 121 -39.01 -2.94 22.72
N PHE A 122 -39.93 -3.60 23.42
CA PHE A 122 -41.30 -3.83 22.97
C PHE A 122 -42.14 -2.57 23.12
#